data_AF-A0A3P8D3P2-F1
#
_entry.id   AF-A0A3P8D3P2-F1
#
_cell.length_a   1.000
_cell.length_b   1.000
_cell.length_c   1.000
_cell.angle_alpha   90.00
_cell.angle_beta   90.00
_cell.angle_gamma   90.00
#
_symmetry.space_group_name_H-M   'P 1'
#
loop_
_entity.id
_entity.type
_entity.pdbx_description
1 polymer ?
#
loop_
_entity_poly.entity_id
_entity_poly.type
_entity_poly.pdbx_seq_one_letter_code
_entity_poly.pdbx_strand_id
1 'polypeptide(L)'
;MQEEVRIRSTARFAKRELIEEQTRRKLELIGIRVPAPKPKVKDEFERKDSSGWSFKDLMCTLLETLFQLTRKDLSTLSGLDWLNDEVINFYLQLVCQRSTEVKGLPKAYAFNTFFYANISSKGYASVKRWTRKVDIFAHDVLLVPVHLSVHWCMAVVDLAEKRIDYYDSLLGRNKKCLEDLKLVSLRCFVCYFCIAPSCRKYLYDECKDKKKEVFDFDGWEFNLRADIPRQMNGSDCGVFACKFAEFASRRAPIVFTQEHMPYYRQRMLYELITKKLL
;
A
#
# COMPACT_ATOMS: atom_id res chain seq x y z
N MET A 1 -27.88 -23.13 -1.89
CA MET A 1 -26.67 -22.96 -2.71
C MET A 1 -25.61 -22.05 -2.07
N GLN A 2 -25.89 -20.79 -1.72
CA GLN A 2 -24.88 -19.87 -1.15
C GLN A 2 -24.52 -20.17 0.32
N GLU A 3 -25.50 -20.55 1.14
CA GLU A 3 -25.26 -20.99 2.52
C GLU A 3 -24.46 -22.29 2.57
N GLU A 4 -24.67 -23.17 1.59
CA GLU A 4 -23.92 -24.42 1.46
C GLU A 4 -22.45 -24.19 1.08
N VAL A 5 -22.16 -23.16 0.28
CA VAL A 5 -20.78 -22.73 -0.03
C VAL A 5 -20.11 -22.10 1.18
N ARG A 6 -20.83 -21.29 1.97
CA ARG A 6 -20.35 -20.74 3.25
C ARG A 6 -20.09 -21.84 4.27
N ILE A 7 -21.02 -22.77 4.47
CA ILE A 7 -20.84 -23.93 5.34
C ILE A 7 -19.66 -24.77 4.88
N ARG A 8 -19.50 -25.00 3.56
CA ARG A 8 -18.34 -25.73 3.01
C ARG A 8 -17.03 -24.98 3.20
N SER A 9 -17.00 -23.65 3.07
CA SER A 9 -15.77 -22.86 3.25
C SER A 9 -15.38 -22.76 4.72
N THR A 10 -16.35 -22.50 5.62
CA THR A 10 -16.16 -22.51 7.07
C THR A 10 -15.79 -23.90 7.55
N ALA A 11 -16.41 -24.96 7.04
CA ALA A 11 -16.05 -26.34 7.36
C ALA A 11 -14.67 -26.71 6.81
N ARG A 12 -14.26 -26.23 5.63
CA ARG A 12 -12.90 -26.42 5.11
C ARG A 12 -11.86 -25.70 5.98
N PHE A 13 -12.17 -24.49 6.45
CA PHE A 13 -11.29 -23.73 7.35
C PHE A 13 -11.18 -24.39 8.72
N ALA A 14 -12.31 -24.75 9.34
CA ALA A 14 -12.33 -25.48 10.61
C ALA A 14 -11.66 -26.86 10.50
N LYS A 15 -11.86 -27.57 9.37
CA LYS A 15 -11.17 -28.84 9.09
C LYS A 15 -9.68 -28.63 8.92
N ARG A 16 -9.24 -27.52 8.32
CA ARG A 16 -7.82 -27.18 8.18
C ARG A 16 -7.19 -26.85 9.53
N GLU A 17 -7.83 -26.03 10.38
CA GLU A 17 -7.36 -25.76 11.74
C GLU A 17 -7.30 -27.04 12.58
N LEU A 18 -8.31 -27.91 12.47
CA LEU A 18 -8.32 -29.21 13.15
C LEU A 18 -7.20 -30.13 12.65
N ILE A 19 -6.96 -30.18 11.33
CA ILE A 19 -5.87 -30.95 10.74
C ILE A 19 -4.51 -30.39 11.17
N GLU A 20 -4.34 -29.06 11.19
CA GLU A 20 -3.10 -28.40 11.62
C GLU A 20 -2.81 -28.68 13.10
N GLU A 21 -3.84 -28.63 13.97
CA GLU A 21 -3.73 -28.98 15.39
C GLU A 21 -3.47 -30.47 15.62
N GLN A 22 -4.14 -31.35 14.87
CA GLN A 22 -3.88 -32.80 14.92
C GLN A 22 -2.47 -33.15 14.42
N THR A 23 -2.02 -32.48 13.36
CA THR A 23 -0.68 -32.64 12.80
C THR A 23 0.36 -32.13 13.79
N ARG A 24 0.12 -30.98 14.41
CA ARG A 24 0.98 -30.43 15.48
C ARG A 24 1.13 -31.39 16.65
N ARG A 25 0.02 -31.93 17.17
CA ARG A 25 0.06 -32.92 18.27
C ARG A 25 0.84 -34.18 17.88
N LYS A 26 0.67 -34.66 16.65
CA LYS A 26 1.44 -35.81 16.12
C LYS A 26 2.93 -35.51 16.00
N LEU A 27 3.31 -34.31 15.55
CA LEU A 27 4.70 -33.89 15.45
C LEU A 27 5.34 -33.75 16.84
N GLU A 28 4.62 -33.19 17.82
CA GLU A 28 5.07 -33.07 19.21
C GLU A 28 5.24 -34.46 19.86
N LEU A 29 4.35 -35.43 19.58
CA LEU A 29 4.48 -36.83 20.01
C LEU A 29 5.74 -37.53 19.47
N ILE A 30 6.24 -37.11 18.30
CA ILE A 30 7.46 -37.66 17.67
C ILE A 30 8.71 -36.88 18.12
N GLY A 31 8.58 -35.98 19.10
CA GLY A 31 9.69 -35.20 19.66
C GLY A 31 10.10 -33.99 18.81
N ILE A 32 9.33 -33.65 17.77
CA ILE A 32 9.55 -32.45 16.97
C ILE A 32 8.92 -31.26 17.69
N ARG A 33 9.76 -30.33 18.16
CA ARG A 33 9.30 -29.10 18.80
C ARG A 33 8.65 -28.18 17.78
N VAL A 34 7.32 -28.13 17.76
CA VAL A 34 6.56 -27.20 16.92
C VAL A 34 6.46 -25.84 17.65
N PRO A 35 6.87 -24.72 17.02
CA PRO A 35 6.68 -23.40 17.60
C PRO A 35 5.21 -23.14 17.93
N ALA A 36 4.93 -22.47 19.06
CA ALA A 36 3.57 -22.10 19.41
C ALA A 36 2.96 -21.24 18.28
N PRO A 37 1.66 -21.42 17.96
CA PRO A 37 0.95 -20.58 17.01
C PRO A 37 1.10 -19.14 17.48
N LYS A 38 1.53 -18.28 16.55
CA LYS A 38 1.71 -16.86 16.86
C LYS A 38 0.36 -16.31 17.34
N PRO A 39 0.34 -15.49 18.40
CA PRO A 39 -0.88 -14.85 18.84
C PRO A 39 -1.54 -14.10 17.67
N LYS A 40 -2.87 -14.18 17.57
CA LYS A 40 -3.63 -13.37 16.60
C LYS A 40 -3.28 -11.90 16.85
N VAL A 41 -2.58 -11.29 15.90
CA VAL A 41 -2.03 -9.94 16.07
C VAL A 41 -3.19 -8.94 16.19
N LYS A 42 -3.17 -8.13 17.25
CA LYS A 42 -4.09 -7.01 17.44
C LYS A 42 -3.68 -5.89 16.48
N ASP A 43 -4.60 -5.46 15.64
CA ASP A 43 -4.48 -4.20 14.89
C ASP A 43 -4.38 -3.03 15.91
N GLU A 44 -3.69 -1.93 15.55
CA GLU A 44 -3.67 -0.69 16.34
C GLU A 44 -5.09 -0.13 16.52
N PHE A 45 -5.99 -0.48 15.61
CA PHE A 45 -7.39 -0.09 15.62
C PHE A 45 -8.21 -1.24 16.21
N GLU A 46 -9.00 -0.93 17.24
CA GLU A 46 -9.95 -1.90 17.81
C GLU A 46 -10.79 -2.50 16.69
N ARG A 47 -10.86 -3.84 16.64
CA ARG A 47 -11.86 -4.51 15.81
C ARG A 47 -13.21 -4.00 16.30
N LYS A 48 -13.84 -3.11 15.53
CA LYS A 48 -15.30 -3.08 15.50
C LYS A 48 -15.71 -4.47 15.03
N ASP A 49 -16.06 -5.31 16.01
CA ASP A 49 -17.02 -6.40 15.87
C ASP A 49 -17.20 -6.86 14.42
N SER A 50 -16.22 -7.63 13.93
CA SER A 50 -16.23 -8.26 12.61
C SER A 50 -17.29 -9.39 12.50
N SER A 51 -18.29 -9.38 13.37
CA SER A 51 -19.49 -10.19 13.24
C SER A 51 -20.42 -9.54 12.23
N GLY A 52 -20.24 -9.83 10.94
CA GLY A 52 -21.38 -9.81 10.02
C GLY A 52 -21.16 -9.37 8.57
N TRP A 53 -20.04 -8.74 8.21
CA TRP A 53 -19.93 -8.15 6.87
C TRP A 53 -19.12 -9.03 5.93
N SER A 54 -19.78 -9.77 5.03
CA SER A 54 -19.09 -10.41 3.92
C SER A 54 -18.74 -9.38 2.84
N PHE A 55 -17.67 -9.64 2.08
CA PHE A 55 -17.31 -8.87 0.88
C PHE A 55 -18.54 -8.65 -0.02
N LYS A 56 -19.41 -9.66 -0.11
CA LYS A 56 -20.64 -9.61 -0.89
C LYS A 56 -21.67 -8.65 -0.29
N ASP A 57 -21.80 -8.58 1.03
CA ASP A 57 -22.76 -7.68 1.70
C ASP A 57 -22.39 -6.22 1.49
N LEU A 58 -21.10 -5.90 1.65
CA LEU A 58 -20.53 -4.58 1.35
C LEU A 58 -20.72 -4.19 -0.12
N MET A 59 -20.50 -5.14 -1.03
CA MET A 59 -20.74 -4.94 -2.45
C MET A 59 -22.23 -4.78 -2.78
N CYS A 60 -23.14 -5.46 -2.07
CA CYS A 60 -24.58 -5.38 -2.30
C CYS A 60 -25.19 -4.05 -1.84
N THR A 61 -24.67 -3.42 -0.78
CA THR A 61 -25.11 -2.10 -0.28
C THR A 61 -24.83 -0.91 -1.23
N LEU A 62 -24.12 -1.12 -2.34
CA LEU A 62 -23.92 -0.11 -3.39
C LEU A 62 -25.18 0.09 -4.23
N LEU A 63 -26.21 0.71 -3.67
CA LEU A 63 -27.27 1.36 -4.44
C LEU A 63 -26.70 2.68 -4.96
N GLU A 64 -26.63 2.75 -6.28
CA GLU A 64 -26.66 3.93 -7.15
C GLU A 64 -25.97 5.21 -6.62
N THR A 65 -24.89 5.61 -7.29
CA THR A 65 -24.11 6.87 -7.15
C THR A 65 -22.91 6.87 -6.19
N LEU A 66 -21.86 6.12 -6.56
CA LEU A 66 -20.47 6.51 -6.24
C LEU A 66 -19.79 6.96 -7.53
N PHE A 67 -19.74 8.26 -7.78
CA PHE A 67 -19.27 8.87 -9.03
C PHE A 67 -17.76 8.65 -9.35
N GLN A 68 -17.03 7.78 -8.64
CA GLN A 68 -15.56 7.62 -8.80
C GLN A 68 -15.04 6.17 -8.73
N LEU A 69 -15.67 5.24 -8.02
CA LEU A 69 -15.24 3.82 -7.99
C LEU A 69 -16.37 2.91 -8.45
N THR A 70 -16.07 2.03 -9.41
CA THR A 70 -17.03 1.03 -9.89
C THR A 70 -16.96 -0.25 -9.07
N ARG A 71 -18.00 -1.09 -9.21
CA ARG A 71 -17.98 -2.46 -8.64
C ARG A 71 -16.80 -3.29 -9.15
N LYS A 72 -16.35 -3.03 -10.39
CA LYS A 72 -15.19 -3.71 -10.99
C LYS A 72 -13.89 -3.29 -10.30
N ASP A 73 -13.73 -2.00 -9.97
CA ASP A 73 -12.55 -1.52 -9.26
C ASP A 73 -12.49 -2.13 -7.85
N LEU A 74 -13.61 -2.07 -7.10
CA LEU A 74 -13.69 -2.66 -5.77
C LEU A 74 -13.48 -4.18 -5.77
N SER A 75 -13.85 -4.87 -6.86
CA SER A 75 -13.63 -6.32 -6.98
C SER A 75 -12.14 -6.71 -6.91
N THR A 76 -11.23 -5.80 -7.26
CA THR A 76 -9.77 -6.04 -7.19
C THR A 76 -9.25 -6.24 -5.76
N LEU A 77 -10.03 -5.86 -4.74
CA LEU A 77 -9.71 -6.14 -3.34
C LEU A 77 -10.08 -7.57 -2.93
N SER A 78 -10.78 -8.33 -3.77
CA SER A 78 -11.18 -9.70 -3.47
C SER A 78 -9.99 -10.66 -3.51
N GLY A 79 -9.90 -11.54 -2.51
CA GLY A 79 -8.97 -12.68 -2.52
C GLY A 79 -7.51 -12.26 -2.78
N LEU A 80 -6.99 -12.71 -3.93
CA LEU A 80 -5.62 -12.48 -4.37
C LEU A 80 -5.56 -11.67 -5.69
N ASP A 81 -6.60 -10.89 -6.00
CA ASP A 81 -6.60 -10.04 -7.19
C ASP A 81 -5.64 -8.85 -7.03
N TRP A 82 -5.14 -8.36 -8.15
CA TRP A 82 -4.22 -7.22 -8.18
C TRP A 82 -5.01 -5.93 -8.10
N LEU A 83 -4.64 -5.05 -7.16
CA LEU A 83 -5.26 -3.72 -7.08
C LEU A 83 -4.98 -2.94 -8.36
N ASN A 84 -6.02 -2.26 -8.84
CA ASN A 84 -5.87 -1.32 -9.94
C ASN A 84 -5.53 0.09 -9.42
N ASP A 85 -5.26 0.96 -10.38
CA ASP A 85 -4.94 2.37 -10.19
C ASP A 85 -6.07 3.14 -9.49
N GLU A 86 -7.33 2.90 -9.84
CA GLU A 86 -8.47 3.57 -9.22
C GLU A 86 -8.56 3.31 -7.71
N VAL A 87 -8.42 2.04 -7.28
CA VAL A 87 -8.41 1.68 -5.86
C VAL A 87 -7.26 2.36 -5.11
N ILE A 88 -6.06 2.38 -5.70
CA ILE A 88 -4.88 3.02 -5.06
C ILE A 88 -5.07 4.52 -4.98
N ASN A 89 -5.47 5.18 -6.07
CA ASN A 89 -5.70 6.62 -6.11
C ASN A 89 -6.73 7.05 -5.05
N PHE A 90 -7.86 6.36 -4.99
CA PHE A 90 -8.91 6.69 -4.04
C PHE A 90 -8.50 6.41 -2.59
N TYR A 91 -7.81 5.30 -2.32
CA TYR A 91 -7.32 5.02 -0.98
C TYR A 91 -6.33 6.09 -0.49
N LEU A 92 -5.41 6.54 -1.36
CA LEU A 92 -4.49 7.62 -1.00
C LEU A 92 -5.20 8.96 -0.79
N GLN A 93 -6.31 9.24 -1.48
CA GLN A 93 -7.15 10.40 -1.17
C GLN A 93 -7.75 10.31 0.23
N LEU A 94 -8.20 9.14 0.69
CA LEU A 94 -8.66 8.96 2.08
C LEU A 94 -7.54 9.19 3.09
N VAL A 95 -6.31 8.78 2.77
CA VAL A 95 -5.11 9.06 3.60
C VAL A 95 -4.87 10.58 3.71
N CYS A 96 -4.94 11.30 2.59
CA CYS A 96 -4.81 12.76 2.56
C CYS A 96 -5.95 13.45 3.32
N GLN A 97 -7.19 13.01 3.15
CA GLN A 97 -8.35 13.56 3.85
C GLN A 97 -8.22 13.40 5.38
N ARG A 98 -7.80 12.22 5.85
CA ARG A 98 -7.54 12.01 7.28
C ARG A 98 -6.46 12.97 7.81
N SER A 99 -5.43 13.23 7.03
CA SER A 99 -4.32 14.12 7.44
C SER A 99 -4.76 15.57 7.67
N THR A 100 -5.87 16.00 7.08
CA THR A 100 -6.43 17.35 7.29
C THR A 100 -7.52 17.37 8.37
N GLU A 101 -8.29 16.30 8.52
CA GLU A 101 -9.39 16.21 9.51
C GLU A 101 -8.88 15.92 10.93
N VAL A 102 -7.83 15.12 11.09
CA VAL A 102 -7.31 14.72 12.40
C VAL A 102 -6.17 15.65 12.82
N LYS A 103 -6.36 16.35 13.94
CA LYS A 103 -5.35 17.25 14.50
C LYS A 103 -4.10 16.48 14.94
N GLY A 104 -2.93 17.06 14.69
CA GLY A 104 -1.63 16.52 15.14
C GLY A 104 -0.98 15.54 14.17
N LEU A 105 -1.61 15.24 13.02
CA LEU A 105 -0.99 14.45 11.97
C LEU A 105 -0.22 15.34 10.97
N PRO A 106 0.87 14.84 10.36
CA PRO A 106 1.51 15.50 9.23
C PRO A 106 0.53 15.66 8.06
N LYS A 107 0.49 16.83 7.42
CA LYS A 107 -0.32 17.07 6.24
C LYS A 107 0.23 16.28 5.06
N ALA A 108 -0.59 15.43 4.48
CA ALA A 108 -0.19 14.56 3.38
C ALA A 108 -0.79 15.02 2.05
N TYR A 109 0.00 14.95 0.98
CA TYR A 109 -0.46 15.10 -0.40
C TYR A 109 -0.11 13.86 -1.21
N ALA A 110 -1.04 13.33 -1.98
CA ALA A 110 -0.80 12.18 -2.85
C ALA A 110 -0.85 12.59 -4.32
N PHE A 111 0.20 12.20 -5.06
CA PHE A 111 0.14 12.21 -6.50
C PHE A 111 -0.68 11.01 -7.00
N ASN A 112 -1.29 11.13 -8.18
CA ASN A 112 -1.94 9.99 -8.81
C ASN A 112 -0.90 8.96 -9.30
N THR A 113 -1.35 7.74 -9.53
CA THR A 113 -0.56 6.58 -9.98
C THR A 113 0.18 6.79 -11.31
N PHE A 114 -0.23 7.76 -12.14
CA PHE A 114 0.41 8.07 -13.42
C PHE A 114 1.53 9.10 -13.31
N PHE A 115 1.68 9.76 -12.17
CA PHE A 115 2.64 10.84 -11.98
C PHE A 115 4.06 10.38 -12.23
N TYR A 116 4.50 9.32 -11.54
CA TYR A 116 5.86 8.81 -11.65
C TYR A 116 6.19 8.40 -13.10
N ALA A 117 5.28 7.69 -13.76
CA ALA A 117 5.47 7.26 -15.14
C ALA A 117 5.65 8.46 -16.09
N ASN A 118 4.90 9.55 -15.91
CA ASN A 118 5.03 10.75 -16.75
C ASN A 118 6.32 11.52 -16.47
N ILE A 119 6.71 11.72 -15.21
CA ILE A 119 7.99 12.41 -14.92
C ILE A 119 9.19 11.60 -15.41
N SER A 120 9.17 10.27 -15.23
CA SER A 120 10.28 9.40 -15.59
C SER A 120 10.47 9.28 -17.11
N SER A 121 9.39 9.35 -17.90
CA SER A 121 9.44 9.18 -19.36
C SER A 121 9.43 10.49 -20.15
N LYS A 122 8.71 11.51 -19.68
CA LYS A 122 8.46 12.77 -20.41
C LYS A 122 9.00 14.00 -19.68
N GLY A 123 9.53 13.85 -18.47
CA GLY A 123 10.08 14.94 -17.67
C GLY A 123 9.04 15.90 -17.12
N TYR A 124 9.53 16.94 -16.40
CA TYR A 124 8.72 17.89 -15.62
C TYR A 124 7.61 18.58 -16.43
N ALA A 125 7.86 18.96 -17.68
CA ALA A 125 6.90 19.68 -18.51
C ALA A 125 5.55 18.94 -18.65
N SER A 126 5.57 17.60 -18.62
CA SER A 126 4.37 16.76 -18.72
C SER A 126 3.45 16.83 -17.49
N VAL A 127 4.01 17.13 -16.32
CA VAL A 127 3.28 17.17 -15.04
C VAL A 127 3.19 18.56 -14.42
N LYS A 128 3.89 19.57 -14.96
CA LYS A 128 3.96 20.97 -14.46
C LYS A 128 2.60 21.60 -14.11
N ARG A 129 1.52 21.19 -14.78
CA ARG A 129 0.16 21.73 -14.55
C ARG A 129 -0.65 20.94 -13.52
N TRP A 130 -0.20 19.75 -13.12
CA TRP A 130 -0.96 18.85 -12.24
C TRP A 130 -1.13 19.45 -10.84
N THR A 131 -0.15 20.22 -10.38
CA THR A 131 -0.13 20.96 -9.10
C THR A 131 -0.49 22.44 -9.28
N ARG A 132 -1.10 22.87 -10.39
CA ARG A 132 -1.39 24.30 -10.63
C ARG A 132 -2.24 24.96 -9.54
N LYS A 133 -3.10 24.18 -8.87
CA LYS A 133 -4.03 24.66 -7.83
C LYS A 133 -3.63 24.23 -6.41
N VAL A 134 -2.45 23.62 -6.24
CA VAL A 134 -2.02 23.06 -4.97
C VAL A 134 -0.58 23.42 -4.71
N ASP A 135 -0.30 23.98 -3.54
CA ASP A 135 1.06 24.19 -3.06
C ASP A 135 1.56 22.93 -2.35
N ILE A 136 2.31 22.08 -3.05
CA ILE A 136 2.83 20.84 -2.48
C ILE A 136 3.84 21.09 -1.36
N PHE A 137 4.51 22.25 -1.33
CA PHE A 137 5.48 22.60 -0.30
C PHE A 137 4.84 23.04 1.02
N ALA A 138 3.51 23.23 1.04
CA ALA A 138 2.74 23.47 2.26
C ALA A 138 2.29 22.17 2.96
N HIS A 139 2.70 21.01 2.45
CA HIS A 139 2.46 19.70 3.03
C HIS A 139 3.74 19.17 3.68
N ASP A 140 3.58 18.28 4.64
CA ASP A 140 4.71 17.65 5.34
C ASP A 140 5.17 16.38 4.61
N VAL A 141 4.21 15.61 4.07
CA VAL A 141 4.47 14.31 3.45
C VAL A 141 3.87 14.26 2.04
N LEU A 142 4.67 13.90 1.05
CA LEU A 142 4.22 13.63 -0.32
C LEU A 142 4.26 12.13 -0.60
N LEU A 143 3.13 11.57 -1.01
CA LEU A 143 2.95 10.17 -1.36
C LEU A 143 2.99 10.03 -2.88
N VAL A 144 3.95 9.23 -3.37
CA VAL A 144 4.18 9.01 -4.80
C VAL A 144 4.05 7.51 -5.09
N PRO A 145 2.86 7.03 -5.50
CA PRO A 145 2.69 5.67 -5.96
C PRO A 145 3.53 5.43 -7.23
N VAL A 146 4.23 4.29 -7.26
CA VAL A 146 5.16 3.92 -8.33
C VAL A 146 4.70 2.61 -8.95
N HIS A 147 4.28 2.67 -10.22
CA HIS A 147 3.87 1.49 -10.99
C HIS A 147 5.01 1.00 -11.90
N LEU A 148 5.52 -0.21 -11.65
CA LEU A 148 6.59 -0.83 -12.43
C LEU A 148 6.05 -2.07 -13.16
N SER A 149 5.34 -1.82 -14.27
CA SER A 149 4.68 -2.83 -15.11
C SER A 149 3.57 -3.60 -14.40
N VAL A 150 3.93 -4.55 -13.55
CA VAL A 150 3.01 -5.45 -12.83
C VAL A 150 3.18 -5.36 -11.31
N HIS A 151 3.91 -4.35 -10.84
CA HIS A 151 4.31 -4.23 -9.44
C HIS A 151 4.08 -2.82 -8.93
N TRP A 152 3.44 -2.73 -7.78
CA TRP A 152 3.22 -1.48 -7.07
C TRP A 152 4.27 -1.28 -5.98
N CYS A 153 4.85 -0.08 -5.96
CA CYS A 153 5.73 0.41 -4.92
C CYS A 153 5.22 1.77 -4.42
N MET A 154 5.84 2.26 -3.36
CA MET A 154 5.54 3.58 -2.80
C MET A 154 6.84 4.36 -2.58
N ALA A 155 6.93 5.57 -3.11
CA ALA A 155 7.92 6.55 -2.67
C ALA A 155 7.25 7.57 -1.77
N VAL A 156 7.92 7.94 -0.68
CA VAL A 156 7.45 8.92 0.29
C VAL A 156 8.50 10.00 0.42
N VAL A 157 8.11 11.25 0.20
CA VAL A 157 8.95 12.43 0.45
C VAL A 157 8.45 13.07 1.73
N ASP A 158 9.22 13.01 2.81
CA ASP A 158 8.93 13.77 4.04
C ASP A 158 9.72 15.09 3.96
N LEU A 159 9.03 16.18 3.63
CA LEU A 159 9.60 17.51 3.47
C LEU A 159 10.10 18.07 4.80
N ALA A 160 9.39 17.78 5.89
CA ALA A 160 9.74 18.26 7.22
C ALA A 160 10.92 17.48 7.83
N GLU A 161 11.03 16.18 7.57
CA GLU A 161 12.19 15.36 7.97
C GLU A 161 13.33 15.33 6.93
N LYS A 162 13.18 16.07 5.82
CA LYS A 162 14.15 16.12 4.70
C LYS A 162 14.61 14.74 4.22
N ARG A 163 13.69 13.82 3.96
CA ARG A 163 14.06 12.48 3.45
C ARG A 163 13.14 11.97 2.36
N ILE A 164 13.70 11.12 1.49
CA ILE A 164 12.94 10.35 0.50
C ILE A 164 13.13 8.87 0.80
N ASP A 165 12.04 8.21 1.20
CA ASP A 165 12.00 6.79 1.50
C ASP A 165 11.31 6.03 0.35
N TYR A 166 11.91 4.95 -0.14
CA TYR A 166 11.31 4.06 -1.12
C TYR A 166 10.99 2.69 -0.52
N TYR A 167 9.75 2.26 -0.72
CA TYR A 167 9.18 1.03 -0.19
C TYR A 167 8.85 0.06 -1.33
N ASP A 168 9.48 -1.11 -1.32
CA ASP A 168 9.23 -2.23 -2.23
C ASP A 168 9.05 -3.53 -1.42
N SER A 169 7.84 -4.05 -1.36
CA SER A 169 7.49 -5.26 -0.61
C SER A 169 8.16 -6.55 -1.14
N LEU A 170 8.72 -6.55 -2.35
CA LEU A 170 9.46 -7.70 -2.89
C LEU A 170 10.97 -7.65 -2.62
N LEU A 171 11.53 -6.48 -2.27
CA LEU A 171 12.97 -6.23 -2.07
C LEU A 171 13.88 -6.97 -3.08
N GLY A 172 13.41 -7.13 -4.33
CA GLY A 172 14.16 -7.74 -5.45
C GLY A 172 14.50 -9.24 -5.37
N ARG A 173 13.88 -10.09 -4.54
CA ARG A 173 14.38 -11.49 -4.30
C ARG A 173 13.62 -12.68 -4.89
N ASN A 174 12.56 -12.53 -5.68
CA ASN A 174 11.85 -13.71 -6.21
C ASN A 174 12.45 -14.24 -7.52
N LYS A 175 13.60 -14.94 -7.46
CA LYS A 175 14.38 -15.40 -8.63
C LYS A 175 13.54 -16.12 -9.69
N LYS A 176 12.56 -16.96 -9.30
CA LYS A 176 11.74 -17.74 -10.25
C LYS A 176 10.73 -16.92 -11.05
N CYS A 177 10.24 -15.80 -10.52
CA CYS A 177 9.38 -14.85 -11.24
C CYS A 177 10.21 -13.75 -11.94
N LEU A 178 11.48 -13.62 -11.56
CA LEU A 178 12.43 -12.61 -12.07
C LEU A 178 13.35 -13.13 -13.18
N GLU A 179 13.47 -14.44 -13.36
CA GLU A 179 14.23 -15.07 -14.46
C GLU A 179 13.58 -14.82 -15.83
N ASP A 180 12.24 -14.78 -15.90
CA ASP A 180 11.52 -14.39 -17.14
C ASP A 180 11.68 -12.89 -17.49
N LEU A 181 12.24 -12.07 -16.59
CA LEU A 181 12.29 -10.62 -16.75
C LEU A 181 13.70 -10.02 -16.95
N LYS A 182 14.82 -10.76 -16.87
CA LYS A 182 16.19 -10.18 -16.95
C LYS A 182 16.41 -8.93 -16.05
N LEU A 183 15.73 -8.80 -14.91
CA LEU A 183 15.72 -7.58 -14.07
C LEU A 183 16.17 -7.83 -12.62
N VAL A 184 16.99 -8.85 -12.36
CA VAL A 184 17.43 -9.20 -10.99
C VAL A 184 18.47 -8.20 -10.43
N SER A 185 19.21 -7.49 -11.29
CA SER A 185 20.25 -6.52 -10.88
C SER A 185 19.76 -5.06 -10.82
N LEU A 186 18.52 -4.77 -11.26
CA LEU A 186 18.08 -3.41 -11.60
C LEU A 186 17.23 -2.70 -10.53
N ARG A 187 16.88 -3.31 -9.40
CA ARG A 187 15.88 -2.69 -8.48
C ARG A 187 16.46 -1.79 -7.38
N CYS A 188 17.65 -2.10 -6.85
CA CYS A 188 18.42 -1.10 -6.07
C CYS A 188 18.82 0.07 -6.99
N PHE A 189 19.10 -0.25 -8.26
CA PHE A 189 19.32 0.74 -9.31
C PHE A 189 18.07 1.63 -9.54
N VAL A 190 16.86 1.07 -9.62
CA VAL A 190 15.63 1.85 -9.83
C VAL A 190 15.39 2.89 -8.72
N CYS A 191 15.55 2.55 -7.44
CA CYS A 191 15.40 3.52 -6.36
C CYS A 191 16.46 4.62 -6.43
N TYR A 192 17.74 4.23 -6.46
CA TYR A 192 18.88 5.15 -6.34
C TYR A 192 19.16 5.94 -7.63
N PHE A 193 18.99 5.33 -8.80
CA PHE A 193 19.27 5.94 -10.11
C PHE A 193 18.04 6.47 -10.84
N CYS A 194 16.82 6.05 -10.51
CA CYS A 194 15.63 6.50 -11.25
C CYS A 194 14.66 7.31 -10.38
N ILE A 195 14.20 6.75 -9.26
CA ILE A 195 13.11 7.35 -8.47
C ILE A 195 13.59 8.56 -7.68
N ALA A 196 14.63 8.40 -6.86
CA ALA A 196 15.17 9.52 -6.08
C ALA A 196 15.61 10.69 -6.97
N PRO A 197 16.35 10.49 -8.07
CA PRO A 197 16.65 11.57 -9.02
C PRO A 197 15.42 12.21 -9.66
N SER A 198 14.40 11.41 -10.02
CA SER A 198 13.15 11.94 -10.60
C SER A 198 12.37 12.80 -9.60
N CYS A 199 12.24 12.34 -8.35
CA CYS A 199 11.60 13.11 -7.28
C CYS A 199 12.40 14.38 -6.96
N ARG A 200 13.73 14.30 -6.83
CA ARG A 200 14.59 15.47 -6.60
C ARG A 200 14.47 16.50 -7.73
N LYS A 201 14.58 16.03 -8.97
CA LYS A 201 14.45 16.89 -10.16
C LYS A 201 13.07 17.55 -10.21
N TYR A 202 12.02 16.78 -9.93
CA TYR A 202 10.66 17.31 -9.87
C TYR A 202 10.53 18.41 -8.80
N LEU A 203 10.96 18.17 -7.57
CA LEU A 203 10.87 19.16 -6.48
C LEU A 203 11.69 20.44 -6.79
N TYR A 204 12.88 20.29 -7.38
CA TYR A 204 13.69 21.41 -7.85
C TYR A 204 12.96 22.23 -8.93
N ASP A 205 12.49 21.56 -9.99
CA ASP A 205 11.82 22.22 -11.12
C ASP A 205 10.46 22.84 -10.70
N GLU A 206 9.74 22.18 -9.79
CA GLU A 206 8.48 22.67 -9.22
C GLU A 206 8.70 23.90 -8.33
N CYS A 207 9.70 23.88 -7.43
CA CYS A 207 10.04 25.03 -6.58
C CYS A 207 10.44 26.24 -7.44
N LYS A 208 11.30 26.01 -8.44
CA LYS A 208 11.70 27.05 -9.39
C LYS A 208 10.52 27.61 -10.18
N ASP A 209 9.56 26.78 -10.58
CA ASP A 209 8.40 27.23 -11.34
C ASP A 209 7.35 27.96 -10.48
N LYS A 210 7.02 27.43 -9.30
CA LYS A 210 5.90 27.90 -8.45
C LYS A 210 6.33 28.92 -7.41
N LYS A 211 7.48 28.72 -6.78
CA LYS A 211 8.01 29.58 -5.71
C LYS A 211 9.02 30.60 -6.22
N LYS A 212 9.57 30.38 -7.43
CA LYS A 212 10.66 31.19 -8.00
C LYS A 212 11.95 31.13 -7.17
N GLU A 213 12.13 30.03 -6.45
CA GLU A 213 13.25 29.76 -5.57
C GLU A 213 13.98 28.48 -6.01
N VAL A 214 15.20 28.29 -5.50
CA VAL A 214 15.95 27.05 -5.68
C VAL A 214 15.64 26.12 -4.52
N PHE A 215 15.20 24.90 -4.83
CA PHE A 215 15.02 23.89 -3.78
C PHE A 215 16.38 23.34 -3.35
N ASP A 216 16.74 23.55 -2.09
CA ASP A 216 17.96 23.04 -1.51
C ASP A 216 17.74 21.63 -0.93
N PHE A 217 18.67 20.74 -1.28
CA PHE A 217 18.69 19.38 -0.76
C PHE A 217 19.80 19.14 0.27
N ASP A 218 20.42 20.19 0.81
CA ASP A 218 21.38 20.03 1.90
C ASP A 218 20.75 19.35 3.13
N GLY A 219 21.47 18.37 3.65
CA GLY A 219 21.03 17.52 4.74
C GLY A 219 19.91 16.52 4.39
N TRP A 220 19.59 16.30 3.11
CA TRP A 220 18.56 15.33 2.74
C TRP A 220 19.05 13.88 2.72
N GLU A 221 18.22 12.97 3.22
CA GLU A 221 18.46 11.52 3.18
C GLU A 221 17.68 10.82 2.06
N PHE A 222 18.29 9.78 1.46
CA PHE A 222 17.69 8.99 0.39
C PHE A 222 17.79 7.50 0.74
N ASN A 223 16.65 6.91 1.08
CA ASN A 223 16.61 5.63 1.75
C ASN A 223 15.85 4.59 0.92
N LEU A 224 16.52 3.45 0.68
CA LEU A 224 15.85 2.21 0.30
C LEU A 224 15.44 1.49 1.59
N ARG A 225 14.14 1.47 1.91
CA ARG A 225 13.66 0.83 3.13
C ARG A 225 13.75 -0.68 3.02
N ALA A 226 14.74 -1.27 3.69
CA ALA A 226 14.93 -2.72 3.77
C ALA A 226 14.34 -3.33 5.05
N ASP A 227 14.04 -2.48 6.03
CA ASP A 227 13.48 -2.74 7.36
C ASP A 227 11.95 -2.81 7.33
N ILE A 228 11.39 -3.40 6.28
CA ILE A 228 9.94 -3.42 6.02
C ILE A 228 9.44 -4.86 5.86
N PRO A 229 8.16 -5.13 6.20
CA PRO A 229 7.54 -6.42 5.94
C PRO A 229 7.52 -6.71 4.44
N ARG A 230 7.70 -7.99 4.10
CA ARG A 230 7.78 -8.45 2.72
C ARG A 230 6.50 -9.17 2.31
N GLN A 231 6.12 -9.04 1.04
CA GLN A 231 5.07 -9.87 0.48
C GLN A 231 5.60 -11.30 0.25
N MET A 232 4.72 -12.28 0.41
CA MET A 232 4.99 -13.71 0.19
C MET A 232 4.13 -14.31 -0.92
N ASN A 233 3.43 -13.46 -1.69
CA ASN A 233 2.68 -13.84 -2.89
C ASN A 233 2.94 -12.84 -4.03
N GLY A 234 2.29 -13.05 -5.18
CA GLY A 234 2.45 -12.22 -6.37
C GLY A 234 1.42 -11.10 -6.54
N SER A 235 0.55 -10.84 -5.56
CA SER A 235 -0.63 -9.98 -5.76
C SER A 235 -0.85 -8.88 -4.73
N ASP A 236 -0.23 -8.97 -3.56
CA ASP A 236 -0.46 -8.01 -2.48
C ASP A 236 0.36 -6.71 -2.60
N CYS A 237 1.20 -6.54 -3.62
CA CYS A 237 2.06 -5.37 -3.77
C CYS A 237 1.28 -4.04 -3.67
N GLY A 238 0.08 -3.96 -4.25
CA GLY A 238 -0.79 -2.78 -4.15
C GLY A 238 -1.28 -2.52 -2.72
N VAL A 239 -1.61 -3.57 -1.98
CA VAL A 239 -2.04 -3.49 -0.57
C VAL A 239 -0.87 -3.04 0.30
N PHE A 240 0.31 -3.63 0.11
CA PHE A 240 1.55 -3.21 0.78
C PHE A 240 1.86 -1.74 0.51
N ALA A 241 1.84 -1.29 -0.75
CA ALA A 241 2.07 0.10 -1.12
C ALA A 241 1.10 1.07 -0.41
N CYS A 242 -0.20 0.72 -0.39
CA CYS A 242 -1.21 1.49 0.34
C CYS A 242 -0.95 1.54 1.85
N LYS A 243 -0.57 0.40 2.45
CA LYS A 243 -0.26 0.36 3.89
C LYS A 243 1.04 1.09 4.23
N PHE A 244 2.07 1.04 3.39
CA PHE A 244 3.28 1.85 3.59
C PHE A 244 2.95 3.34 3.57
N ALA A 245 2.15 3.80 2.61
CA ALA A 245 1.70 5.20 2.56
C ALA A 245 0.88 5.59 3.80
N GLU A 246 -0.04 4.72 4.24
CA GLU A 246 -0.89 5.00 5.38
C GLU A 246 -0.07 5.15 6.68
N PHE A 247 0.89 4.26 6.94
CA PHE A 247 1.79 4.35 8.09
C PHE A 247 2.74 5.56 7.99
N ALA A 248 3.35 5.76 6.81
CA ALA A 248 4.29 6.87 6.60
C ALA A 248 3.61 8.24 6.75
N SER A 249 2.36 8.40 6.28
CA SER A 249 1.60 9.65 6.41
C SER A 249 1.34 10.09 7.86
N ARG A 250 1.45 9.16 8.83
CA ARG A 250 1.34 9.45 10.28
C ARG A 250 2.68 9.38 11.00
N ARG A 251 3.78 9.14 10.28
CA ARG A 251 5.10 8.78 10.84
C ARG A 251 5.02 7.63 11.86
N ALA A 252 4.10 6.69 11.64
CA ALA A 252 3.90 5.54 12.50
C ALA A 252 4.88 4.40 12.14
N PRO A 253 5.40 3.64 13.13
CA PRO A 253 6.23 2.48 12.85
C PRO A 253 5.41 1.39 12.15
N ILE A 254 5.99 0.72 11.16
CA ILE A 254 5.31 -0.35 10.45
C ILE A 254 5.22 -1.59 11.34
N VAL A 255 4.01 -1.93 11.79
CA VAL A 255 3.75 -3.08 12.68
C VAL A 255 3.02 -4.25 12.01
N PHE A 256 2.79 -4.18 10.70
CA PHE A 256 2.09 -5.24 9.97
C PHE A 256 3.03 -6.22 9.26
N THR A 257 2.46 -7.34 8.82
CA THR A 257 3.14 -8.40 8.08
C THR A 257 2.23 -8.95 6.97
N GLN A 258 2.75 -9.86 6.13
CA GLN A 258 1.96 -10.57 5.12
C GLN A 258 0.69 -11.25 5.69
N GLU A 259 0.73 -11.72 6.94
CA GLU A 259 -0.41 -12.40 7.59
C GLU A 259 -1.65 -11.47 7.70
N HIS A 260 -1.45 -10.15 7.62
CA HIS A 260 -2.51 -9.14 7.72
C HIS A 260 -3.18 -8.81 6.39
N MET A 261 -2.61 -9.20 5.24
CA MET A 261 -3.12 -8.76 3.93
C MET A 261 -4.57 -9.15 3.63
N PRO A 262 -5.06 -10.37 3.98
CA PRO A 262 -6.48 -10.70 3.80
C PRO A 262 -7.41 -9.78 4.59
N TYR A 263 -7.01 -9.41 5.81
CA TYR A 263 -7.75 -8.46 6.63
C TYR A 263 -7.68 -7.04 6.04
N TYR A 264 -6.50 -6.57 5.64
CA TYR A 264 -6.38 -5.23 5.04
C TYR A 264 -7.16 -5.08 3.74
N ARG A 265 -7.27 -6.13 2.92
CA ARG A 265 -8.14 -6.12 1.74
C ARG A 265 -9.61 -5.88 2.11
N GLN A 266 -10.12 -6.57 3.13
CA GLN A 266 -11.49 -6.38 3.63
C GLN A 266 -11.68 -5.01 4.28
N ARG A 267 -10.71 -4.57 5.08
CA ARG A 267 -10.71 -3.25 5.72
C ARG A 267 -10.70 -2.13 4.69
N MET A 268 -9.81 -2.19 3.70
CA MET A 268 -9.75 -1.21 2.60
C MET A 268 -11.08 -1.16 1.85
N LEU A 269 -11.72 -2.30 1.55
CA LEU A 269 -13.04 -2.30 0.93
C LEU A 269 -14.06 -1.52 1.78
N TYR A 270 -14.11 -1.81 3.08
CA TYR A 270 -14.98 -1.09 3.99
C TYR A 270 -14.66 0.42 4.00
N GLU A 271 -13.39 0.79 4.17
CA GLU A 271 -12.94 2.18 4.22
C GLU A 271 -13.26 2.95 2.93
N LEU A 272 -13.14 2.31 1.76
CA LEU A 272 -13.49 2.88 0.46
C LEU A 272 -14.99 3.09 0.31
N ILE A 273 -15.81 2.13 0.75
CA ILE A 273 -17.28 2.22 0.71
C ILE A 273 -17.77 3.30 1.68
N THR A 274 -17.23 3.35 2.89
CA THR A 274 -17.62 4.33 3.91
C THR A 274 -16.90 5.67 3.76
N LYS A 275 -15.96 5.78 2.82
CA LYS A 275 -15.11 6.96 2.58
C LYS A 275 -14.43 7.48 3.86
N LYS A 276 -13.98 6.56 4.70
CA LYS A 276 -13.39 6.88 6.01
C LYS A 276 -12.41 5.80 6.42
N LEU A 277 -11.17 6.20 6.68
CA LEU A 277 -10.17 5.31 7.28
C LEU A 277 -10.57 4.99 8.73
N LEU A 278 -10.40 3.73 9.12
CA LEU A 278 -10.58 3.30 10.50
C LEU A 278 -9.41 3.73 11.37
#